data_AF-A0A7V3V1D1-F1
#
_entry.id   AF-A0A7V3V1D1-F1
#
_cell.length_a   1.000
_cell.length_b   1.000
_cell.length_c   1.000
_cell.angle_alpha   90.00
_cell.angle_beta   90.00
_cell.angle_gamma   90.00
#
_symmetry.space_group_name_H-M   'P 1'
#
loop_
_entity.id
_entity.type
_entity.pdbx_description
1 polymer ?
#
loop_
_entity_poly.entity_id
_entity_poly.type
_entity_poly.pdbx_seq_one_letter_code
_entity_poly.pdbx_strand_id
1 'polypeptide(L)' 'QQNGKVERSHRTDDEEFYRLHRSYDLKYLIKERKKYDELFNNHRPHMGLGGLTPLQKLRTYGKYRGVTYVYS' A
#
# COMPACT_ATOMS: atom_id res chain seq x y z
N GLN A 1 19.62 8.50 -2.02
CA GLN A 1 18.83 8.19 -0.81
C GLN A 1 17.46 7.57 -1.13
N GLN A 2 17.40 6.56 -2.02
CA GLN A 2 16.13 5.99 -2.51
C GLN A 2 15.53 4.89 -1.59
N ASN A 3 16.37 4.21 -0.79
CA ASN A 3 15.93 3.02 -0.04
C ASN A 3 15.01 3.30 1.14
N GLY A 4 15.16 4.41 1.87
CA GLY A 4 14.46 4.57 3.15
C GLY A 4 12.93 4.55 3.07
N LYS A 5 12.35 4.88 1.91
CA LYS A 5 10.88 4.79 1.69
C LYS A 5 10.44 3.35 1.42
N VAL A 6 11.22 2.62 0.62
CA VAL A 6 10.97 1.21 0.27
C VAL A 6 11.09 0.35 1.51
N GLU A 7 12.17 0.49 2.27
CA GLU A 7 12.38 -0.26 3.53
C GLU A 7 11.27 0.00 4.55
N ARG A 8 10.78 1.24 4.64
CA ARG A 8 9.64 1.56 5.52
C ARG A 8 8.35 0.88 5.06
N SER A 9 8.11 0.80 3.75
CA SER A 9 6.93 0.11 3.22
C SER A 9 6.97 -1.38 3.54
N HIS A 10 8.11 -2.04 3.27
CA HIS A 10 8.28 -3.46 3.57
C HIS A 10 8.09 -3.75 5.06
N ARG A 11 8.68 -2.94 5.94
CA ARG A 11 8.48 -3.12 7.38
C ARG A 11 7.02 -2.95 7.80
N THR A 12 6.29 -1.99 7.24
CA THR A 12 4.86 -1.81 7.53
C THR A 12 4.06 -3.04 7.08
N ASP A 13 4.34 -3.57 5.89
CA ASP A 13 3.70 -4.78 5.38
C ASP A 13 3.99 -5.99 6.29
N ASP A 14 5.22 -6.13 6.77
CA ASP A 14 5.60 -7.19 7.71
C ASP A 14 4.85 -7.07 9.04
N GLU A 15 4.77 -5.85 9.60
CA GLU A 15 4.15 -5.59 10.90
C GLU A 15 2.62 -5.67 10.89
N GLU A 16 1.98 -5.28 9.78
CA GLU A 16 0.52 -5.17 9.68
C GLU A 16 -0.12 -6.33 8.92
N PHE A 17 0.52 -6.86 7.87
CA PHE A 17 -0.04 -7.94 7.07
C PHE A 17 0.53 -9.30 7.48
N TYR A 18 1.84 -9.52 7.28
CA TYR A 18 2.44 -10.84 7.44
C TYR A 18 2.50 -11.32 8.89
N ARG A 19 2.61 -10.41 9.86
CA ARG A 19 2.53 -10.77 11.29
C ARG A 19 1.15 -11.28 11.68
N LEU A 20 0.08 -10.75 11.09
CA LEU A 20 -1.32 -11.09 11.43
C LEU A 20 -1.84 -12.28 10.60
N HIS A 21 -1.38 -12.47 9.37
CA HIS A 21 -1.85 -13.50 8.46
C HIS A 21 -0.87 -14.67 8.36
N ARG A 22 -0.81 -15.48 9.42
CA ARG A 22 0.00 -16.72 9.45
C ARG A 22 -0.85 -17.92 9.01
N SER A 23 -1.03 -18.07 7.70
CA SER A 23 -1.73 -19.20 7.09
C SER A 23 -0.86 -19.88 6.05
N TYR A 24 -0.99 -21.20 5.90
CA TYR A 24 -0.39 -21.95 4.79
C TYR A 24 -1.28 -22.01 3.55
N ASP A 25 -2.53 -21.53 3.65
CA ASP A 25 -3.42 -21.41 2.50
C ASP A 25 -3.08 -20.16 1.68
N LEU A 26 -2.40 -20.40 0.56
CA LEU A 26 -1.99 -19.36 -0.38
C LEU A 26 -3.19 -18.62 -0.99
N LYS A 27 -4.33 -19.29 -1.24
CA LYS A 27 -5.52 -18.63 -1.81
C LYS A 27 -6.10 -17.63 -0.82
N TYR A 28 -6.16 -18.01 0.46
CA TYR A 28 -6.56 -17.12 1.53
C TYR A 28 -5.60 -15.91 1.62
N LEU A 29 -4.28 -16.15 1.63
CA LEU A 29 -3.29 -15.07 1.72
C LEU A 29 -3.40 -14.10 0.54
N ILE A 30 -3.56 -14.58 -0.69
CA ILE A 30 -3.73 -13.73 -1.87
C ILE A 30 -5.01 -12.86 -1.74
N LYS A 31 -6.10 -13.45 -1.25
CA LYS A 31 -7.36 -12.72 -1.06
C LYS A 31 -7.22 -11.60 -0.04
N GLU A 32 -6.63 -11.89 1.12
CA GLU A 32 -6.44 -10.88 2.16
C GLU A 32 -5.39 -9.83 1.74
N ARG A 33 -4.36 -10.22 1.00
CA ARG A 33 -3.36 -9.29 0.49
C ARG A 33 -3.97 -8.25 -0.44
N LYS A 34 -4.84 -8.67 -1.37
CA LYS A 34 -5.57 -7.74 -2.26
C LYS A 34 -6.40 -6.71 -1.48
N LYS A 35 -7.09 -7.13 -0.42
CA LYS A 35 -7.86 -6.21 0.44
C LYS A 35 -6.94 -5.24 1.18
N TYR A 36 -5.82 -5.74 1.71
CA TYR A 36 -4.83 -4.90 2.39
C TYR A 36 -4.27 -3.84 1.44
N ASP A 37 -3.87 -4.23 0.23
CA ASP A 37 -3.32 -3.31 -0.77
C ASP A 37 -4.36 -2.28 -1.24
N GLU A 38 -5.62 -2.69 -1.41
CA GLU A 38 -6.71 -1.78 -1.72
C GLU A 38 -6.89 -0.71 -0.63
N LEU A 39 -6.92 -1.13 0.64
CA LEU A 39 -7.00 -0.22 1.78
C LEU A 39 -5.78 0.71 1.81
N PHE A 40 -4.57 0.15 1.76
CA PHE A 40 -3.32 0.86 1.91
C PHE A 40 -3.09 1.91 0.81
N ASN A 41 -3.35 1.55 -0.45
CA ASN A 41 -3.04 2.38 -1.61
C ASN A 41 -4.13 3.38 -1.98
N ASN A 42 -5.40 3.05 -1.75
CA ASN A 42 -6.51 3.85 -2.26
C ASN A 42 -7.24 4.61 -1.14
N HIS A 43 -7.24 4.08 0.09
CA HIS A 43 -8.13 4.57 1.15
C HIS A 43 -7.38 5.12 2.38
N ARG A 44 -6.21 4.57 2.72
CA ARG A 44 -5.46 4.95 3.92
C ARG A 44 -4.63 6.23 3.71
N PRO A 45 -4.84 7.28 4.52
CA PRO A 45 -3.95 8.44 4.57
C PRO A 45 -2.60 8.08 5.18
N HIS A 46 -1.51 8.60 4.61
CA HIS A 46 -0.15 8.40 5.14
C HIS A 46 0.47 9.73 5.55
N MET A 47 0.87 9.84 6.81
CA MET A 47 1.52 11.06 7.32
C MET A 47 2.84 11.38 6.59
N GLY A 48 3.58 10.34 6.18
CA GLY A 48 4.77 10.50 5.34
C GLY A 48 4.48 11.08 3.94
N LEU A 49 3.22 11.11 3.52
CA LEU A 49 2.74 11.74 2.29
C LEU A 49 1.95 13.04 2.55
N GLY A 50 1.99 13.58 3.77
CA GLY A 50 1.24 14.78 4.15
C GLY A 50 -0.25 14.51 4.37
N GLY A 51 -0.61 13.30 4.81
CA GLY A 51 -2.01 12.90 5.03
C GLY A 51 -2.73 12.50 3.74
N LEU A 52 -2.02 12.31 2.64
CA LEU A 52 -2.57 11.81 1.38
C LEU A 52 -2.52 10.29 1.32
N THR A 53 -3.46 9.69 0.59
CA THR A 53 -3.33 8.29 0.15
C THR A 53 -2.26 8.18 -0.95
N PRO A 54 -1.68 6.98 -1.20
CA PRO A 54 -0.73 6.78 -2.30
C PRO A 54 -1.33 7.17 -3.66
N LEU A 55 -2.60 6.82 -3.92
CA LEU A 55 -3.34 7.27 -5.10
C LEU A 55 -3.41 8.80 -5.20
N GLN A 56 -3.81 9.48 -4.12
CA GLN A 56 -3.89 10.95 -4.11
C GLN A 56 -2.51 11.57 -4.36
N LYS A 57 -1.47 11.04 -3.73
CA LYS A 57 -0.10 11.49 -3.96
C LYS A 57 0.33 11.27 -5.41
N LEU A 58 0.00 10.12 -6.00
CA LEU A 58 0.30 9.79 -7.39
C LEU A 58 -0.35 10.80 -8.35
N ARG A 59 -1.60 11.19 -8.10
CA ARG A 59 -2.33 12.17 -8.92
C ARG A 59 -1.76 13.60 -8.87
N THR A 60 -0.87 13.90 -7.91
CA THR A 60 -0.16 15.20 -7.87
C THR A 60 0.85 15.34 -9.02
N TYR A 61 1.29 14.23 -9.60
CA TYR A 61 2.15 14.22 -10.78
C TYR A 61 1.31 14.28 -12.04
N GLY A 62 1.58 15.27 -12.91
CA GLY A 62 0.76 15.52 -14.11
C GLY A 62 0.53 14.28 -14.99
N LYS A 63 1.56 13.43 -15.13
CA LYS A 63 1.49 12.14 -15.87
C LYS A 63 0.41 11.18 -15.35
N TYR A 64 0.11 11.22 -14.06
CA TYR A 64 -0.77 10.24 -13.41
C TYR A 64 -2.08 10.86 -12.91
N ARG A 65 -2.41 12.09 -13.30
CA ARG A 65 -3.61 12.81 -12.84
C ARG A 65 -4.92 12.03 -13.10
N GLY A 66 -4.98 11.28 -14.20
CA GLY A 66 -6.12 10.48 -14.62
C GLY A 66 -6.23 9.10 -13.97
N VAL A 67 -5.27 8.69 -13.14
CA VAL A 67 -5.34 7.42 -12.42
C VAL A 67 -6.44 7.52 -11.36
N THR A 68 -7.39 6.59 -11.39
CA THR A 68 -8.51 6.52 -10.44
C THR A 68 -8.33 5.43 -9.39
N TYR A 69 -7.42 4.49 -9.63
CA TYR A 69 -7.22 3.35 -8.75
C TYR A 69 -5.79 2.80 -8.87
N VAL A 70 -5.22 2.38 -7.75
CA VAL A 70 -3.92 1.71 -7.67
C VAL A 70 -4.14 0.25 -7.28
N TYR A 71 -3.89 -0.65 -8.23
CA TYR A 71 -3.81 -2.09 -7.95
C TYR A 71 -2.42 -2.43 -7.38
N SER A 72 -2.36 -3.53 -6.63
CA SER A 72 -1.10 -4.20 -6.28
C SER A 72 -0.95 -5.52 -7.02
#